data_AF-A0A359F7R4-F1
#
_entry.id   AF-A0A359F7R4-F1
#
_cell.length_a   1.000
_cell.length_b   1.000
_cell.length_c   1.000
_cell.angle_alpha   90.00
_cell.angle_beta   90.00
_cell.angle_gamma   90.00
#
_symmetry.space_group_name_H-M   'P 1'
#
loop_
_entity.id
_entity.type
_entity.pdbx_description
1 polymer ?
#
loop_
_entity_poly.entity_id
_entity_poly.type
_entity_poly.pdbx_seq_one_letter_code
_entity_poly.pdbx_strand_id
1 'polypeptide(L)'
;MSIFRPSKADDPVGKPLTKPPSSELPTSTAAEHGGDSRGRAPVAGLVIGGAIMLFAFRGILQQQDRTAPLNLGFWVIGADLVHDLILAPFAFGAAALVIRFVPKPAQVPVLWAGATSLILILYSFAFLRGYGRKASVPSLLNRNYSLGLLSALGAIWAIAAVWCAVRLRAVAERNNLAPEPPPATET
;
A
#
# COMPACT_ATOMS: atom_id res chain seq x y z
N MET A 1 30.91 -52.83 -23.69
CA MET A 1 32.19 -53.40 -24.19
C MET A 1 33.27 -52.37 -23.88
N SER A 2 34.17 -52.73 -22.97
CA SER A 2 35.28 -51.91 -22.43
C SER A 2 36.34 -51.65 -23.49
N ILE A 3 36.88 -50.43 -23.59
CA ILE A 3 38.30 -50.24 -23.89
C ILE A 3 38.87 -49.08 -23.06
N PHE A 4 39.86 -49.46 -22.25
CA PHE A 4 40.69 -48.72 -21.31
C PHE A 4 42.03 -48.35 -21.97
N ARG A 5 42.58 -47.14 -21.72
CA ARG A 5 44.03 -46.86 -21.64
C ARG A 5 44.33 -45.38 -21.29
N PRO A 6 45.54 -45.01 -20.79
CA PRO A 6 45.98 -45.15 -19.41
C PRO A 6 46.42 -43.80 -18.77
N SER A 7 46.62 -43.86 -17.45
CA SER A 7 47.37 -42.86 -16.67
C SER A 7 48.85 -42.80 -17.10
N LYS A 8 49.38 -41.58 -17.23
CA LYS A 8 50.81 -41.29 -17.12
C LYS A 8 50.99 -40.15 -16.13
N ALA A 9 51.36 -40.52 -14.91
CA ALA A 9 52.05 -39.64 -13.98
C ALA A 9 53.46 -39.37 -14.55
N ASP A 10 53.94 -38.14 -14.37
CA ASP A 10 55.28 -37.80 -13.85
C ASP A 10 55.58 -36.33 -14.20
N ASP A 11 55.14 -35.41 -13.34
CA ASP A 11 55.79 -34.10 -13.18
C ASP A 11 56.21 -33.97 -11.70
N PRO A 12 57.52 -33.76 -11.43
CA PRO A 12 58.06 -33.76 -10.07
C PRO A 12 57.78 -32.46 -9.32
N VAL A 13 57.41 -32.62 -8.05
CA VAL A 13 57.71 -31.78 -6.88
C VAL A 13 58.09 -30.31 -7.15
N GLY A 14 57.24 -29.38 -6.71
CA GLY A 14 57.72 -28.14 -6.08
C GLY A 14 57.10 -26.81 -6.51
N LYS A 15 55.86 -26.52 -6.09
CA LYS A 15 55.49 -25.19 -5.56
C LYS A 15 54.15 -25.24 -4.82
N PRO A 16 54.08 -24.98 -3.51
CA PRO A 16 52.78 -24.69 -2.91
C PRO A 16 52.26 -23.39 -3.53
N LEU A 17 51.07 -23.46 -4.14
CA LEU A 17 50.30 -22.28 -4.49
C LEU A 17 50.07 -21.50 -3.19
N THR A 18 50.75 -20.38 -3.07
CA THR A 18 50.58 -19.42 -1.98
C THR A 18 49.10 -19.09 -1.86
N LYS A 19 48.50 -19.49 -0.73
CA LYS A 19 47.21 -18.99 -0.27
C LYS A 19 47.28 -17.46 -0.30
N PRO A 20 46.35 -16.73 -0.96
CA PRO A 20 46.33 -15.28 -0.86
C PRO A 20 46.21 -14.90 0.63
N PRO A 21 46.85 -13.80 1.06
CA PRO A 21 46.78 -13.37 2.46
C PRO A 21 45.32 -13.23 2.83
N SER A 22 44.94 -13.94 3.89
CA SER A 22 43.68 -13.76 4.58
C SER A 22 43.60 -12.29 4.99
N SER A 23 42.96 -11.48 4.14
CA SER A 23 42.40 -10.22 4.58
C SER A 23 41.38 -10.60 5.64
N GLU A 24 41.75 -10.33 6.88
CA GLU A 24 40.86 -10.33 8.02
C GLU A 24 39.59 -9.59 7.59
N LEU A 25 38.54 -10.34 7.28
CA LEU A 25 37.19 -9.80 7.30
C LEU A 25 37.04 -9.26 8.72
N PRO A 26 36.67 -7.97 8.90
CA PRO A 26 36.31 -7.51 10.23
C PRO A 26 35.30 -8.51 10.76
N THR A 27 35.69 -9.17 11.85
CA THR A 27 34.82 -10.03 12.64
C THR A 27 33.55 -9.23 12.84
N SER A 28 32.49 -9.65 12.14
CA SER A 28 31.16 -9.09 12.29
C SER A 28 30.65 -9.49 13.67
N THR A 29 31.17 -8.83 14.69
CA THR A 29 30.56 -8.67 16.00
C THR A 29 29.36 -7.71 15.94
N ALA A 30 29.05 -7.17 14.76
CA ALA A 30 27.78 -6.53 14.44
C ALA A 30 26.64 -7.54 14.17
N ALA A 31 26.80 -8.81 14.58
CA ALA A 31 25.76 -9.84 14.54
C ALA A 31 25.05 -10.06 15.89
N GLU A 32 25.13 -9.12 16.84
CA GLU A 32 24.36 -9.16 18.10
C GLU A 32 23.73 -7.82 18.50
N HIS A 33 22.77 -7.32 17.70
CA HIS A 33 21.62 -6.58 18.26
C HIS A 33 20.43 -6.50 17.29
N GLY A 34 20.21 -7.55 16.50
CA GLY A 34 18.97 -7.74 15.76
C GLY A 34 17.89 -8.32 16.66
N GLY A 35 17.57 -7.64 17.77
CA GLY A 35 16.50 -8.06 18.67
C GLY A 35 15.20 -8.26 17.90
N ASP A 36 14.47 -9.32 18.25
CA ASP A 36 13.20 -9.77 17.69
C ASP A 36 12.12 -8.66 17.70
N SER A 37 12.25 -7.72 16.79
CA SER A 37 11.34 -6.58 16.61
C SER A 37 10.06 -7.01 15.90
N ARG A 38 10.07 -8.16 15.22
CA ARG A 38 8.90 -8.75 14.57
C ARG A 38 7.93 -9.36 15.59
N GLY A 39 8.41 -9.98 16.67
CA GLY A 39 7.56 -10.44 17.77
C GLY A 39 7.02 -9.32 18.67
N ARG A 40 7.78 -8.22 18.82
CA ARG A 40 7.42 -7.13 19.75
C ARG A 40 6.49 -6.08 19.14
N ALA A 41 6.55 -5.83 17.84
CA ALA A 41 5.66 -4.88 17.16
C ALA A 41 4.15 -5.18 17.29
N PRO A 42 3.67 -6.42 17.08
CA PRO A 42 2.24 -6.72 17.26
C PRO A 42 1.83 -6.63 18.73
N VAL A 43 2.70 -7.02 19.67
CA VAL A 43 2.44 -6.89 21.11
C VAL A 43 2.37 -5.42 21.52
N ALA A 44 3.30 -4.59 21.04
CA ALA A 44 3.27 -3.15 21.28
C ALA A 44 1.99 -2.52 20.71
N GLY A 45 1.61 -2.89 19.49
CA GLY A 45 0.35 -2.46 18.87
C GLY A 45 -0.88 -2.87 19.69
N LEU A 46 -0.91 -4.11 20.19
CA LEU A 46 -1.98 -4.61 21.04
C LEU A 46 -2.06 -3.88 22.38
N VAL A 47 -0.91 -3.64 23.02
CA VAL A 47 -0.86 -2.93 24.32
C VAL A 47 -1.31 -1.48 24.15
N ILE A 48 -0.77 -0.76 23.16
CA ILE A 48 -1.13 0.64 22.92
C ILE A 48 -2.59 0.75 22.48
N GLY A 49 -2.99 -0.03 21.49
CA GLY A 49 -4.36 -0.04 20.98
C GLY A 49 -5.37 -0.46 22.05
N GLY A 50 -5.07 -1.52 22.80
CA GLY A 50 -5.89 -2.00 23.90
C GLY A 50 -6.04 -0.97 25.02
N ALA A 51 -4.97 -0.27 25.39
CA ALA A 51 -5.03 0.80 26.39
C ALA A 51 -5.92 1.97 25.92
N ILE A 52 -5.81 2.37 24.65
CA ILE A 52 -6.68 3.41 24.05
C ILE A 52 -8.14 2.95 24.04
N MET A 53 -8.40 1.71 23.61
CA MET A 53 -9.76 1.15 23.57
C MET A 53 -10.37 1.07 24.97
N LEU A 54 -9.62 0.63 25.97
CA LEU A 54 -10.09 0.56 27.34
C LEU A 54 -10.39 1.96 27.91
N PHE A 55 -9.52 2.93 27.62
CA PHE A 55 -9.74 4.33 28.00
C PHE A 55 -11.01 4.90 27.37
N ALA A 56 -11.20 4.70 26.06
CA ALA A 56 -12.40 5.13 25.34
C ALA A 56 -13.67 4.46 25.88
N PHE A 57 -13.62 3.14 26.10
CA PHE A 57 -14.74 2.37 26.65
C PHE A 57 -15.13 2.83 28.05
N ARG A 58 -14.14 3.06 28.92
CA ARG A 58 -14.35 3.65 30.24
C ARG A 58 -15.02 5.02 30.14
N GLY A 59 -14.58 5.87 29.21
CA GLY A 59 -15.19 7.18 28.96
C GLY A 59 -16.67 7.07 28.56
N ILE A 60 -17.00 6.13 27.67
CA ILE A 60 -18.38 5.86 27.24
C ILE A 60 -19.28 5.48 28.43
N LEU A 61 -18.78 4.61 29.32
CA LEU A 61 -19.53 4.15 30.50
C LEU A 61 -19.66 5.22 31.59
N GLN A 62 -18.70 6.13 31.72
CA GLN A 62 -18.74 7.19 32.74
C GLN A 62 -19.63 8.38 32.35
N GLN A 63 -19.95 8.50 31.06
CA GLN A 63 -20.69 9.64 30.52
C GLN A 63 -21.93 9.19 29.74
N GLN A 64 -22.64 8.18 30.24
CA GLN A 64 -23.79 7.56 29.55
C GLN A 64 -24.86 8.57 29.13
N ASP A 65 -25.12 9.57 29.97
CA ASP A 65 -26.09 10.64 29.73
C ASP A 65 -25.75 11.51 28.51
N ARG A 66 -24.47 11.52 28.10
CA ARG A 66 -23.97 12.28 26.94
C ARG A 66 -23.62 11.39 25.75
N THR A 67 -23.29 10.13 25.96
CA THR A 67 -22.80 9.22 24.90
C THR A 67 -23.86 8.28 24.35
N ALA A 68 -24.99 8.09 25.05
CA ALA A 68 -26.07 7.18 24.63
C ALA A 68 -25.51 5.82 24.14
N PRO A 69 -24.89 5.02 25.03
CA PRO A 69 -23.95 3.95 24.67
C PRO A 69 -24.51 2.90 23.71
N LEU A 70 -25.81 2.56 23.83
CA LEU A 70 -26.45 1.63 22.90
C LEU A 70 -26.55 2.21 21.49
N ASN A 71 -26.98 3.46 21.34
CA ASN A 71 -27.05 4.12 20.04
C ASN A 71 -25.65 4.27 19.42
N LEU A 72 -24.64 4.63 20.22
CA LEU A 72 -23.25 4.64 19.78
C LEU A 72 -22.79 3.26 19.31
N GLY A 73 -23.10 2.20 20.06
CA GLY A 73 -22.83 0.83 19.67
C GLY A 73 -23.48 0.44 18.34
N PHE A 74 -24.76 0.78 18.15
CA PHE A 74 -25.47 0.55 16.88
C PHE A 74 -24.80 1.27 15.71
N TRP A 75 -24.35 2.51 15.88
CA TRP A 75 -23.65 3.24 14.82
C TRP A 75 -22.27 2.68 14.52
N VAL A 76 -21.51 2.30 15.55
CA VAL A 76 -20.17 1.71 15.35
C VAL A 76 -20.30 0.37 14.64
N ILE A 77 -21.10 -0.55 15.18
CA ILE A 77 -21.30 -1.88 14.59
C ILE A 77 -21.96 -1.76 13.22
N GLY A 78 -22.98 -0.91 13.09
CA GLY A 78 -23.69 -0.71 11.82
C GLY A 78 -22.80 -0.12 10.73
N ALA A 79 -21.96 0.87 11.05
CA ALA A 79 -21.01 1.45 10.11
C ALA A 79 -19.94 0.43 9.68
N ASP A 80 -19.43 -0.38 10.61
CA ASP A 80 -18.45 -1.43 10.35
C ASP A 80 -19.02 -2.52 9.42
N LEU A 81 -20.24 -2.98 9.71
CA LEU A 81 -20.94 -3.93 8.85
C LEU A 81 -21.23 -3.36 7.46
N VAL A 82 -21.66 -2.11 7.35
CA VAL A 82 -21.86 -1.45 6.05
C VAL A 82 -20.55 -1.31 5.29
N HIS A 83 -19.45 -1.00 5.99
CA HIS A 83 -18.13 -0.93 5.39
C HIS A 83 -17.73 -2.28 4.79
N ASP A 84 -17.80 -3.34 5.59
CA ASP A 84 -17.27 -4.66 5.21
C ASP A 84 -18.16 -5.42 4.23
N LEU A 85 -19.48 -5.25 4.32
CA LEU A 85 -20.43 -5.99 3.49
C LEU A 85 -20.83 -5.26 2.20
N ILE A 86 -20.64 -3.95 2.13
CA ILE A 86 -21.07 -3.15 0.97
C ILE A 86 -19.90 -2.41 0.36
N LEU A 87 -19.20 -1.59 1.16
CA LEU A 87 -18.17 -0.69 0.66
C LEU A 87 -16.93 -1.45 0.18
N ALA A 88 -16.45 -2.41 0.97
CA ALA A 88 -15.30 -3.22 0.63
C ALA A 88 -15.52 -4.07 -0.63
N PRO A 89 -16.64 -4.84 -0.78
CA PRO A 89 -16.93 -5.57 -2.01
C PRO A 89 -17.02 -4.66 -3.24
N PHE A 90 -17.64 -3.49 -3.10
CA PHE A 90 -17.73 -2.53 -4.20
C PHE A 90 -16.35 -1.97 -4.58
N ALA A 91 -15.52 -1.65 -3.59
CA ALA A 91 -14.15 -1.19 -3.81
C ALA A 91 -13.29 -2.26 -4.49
N PHE A 92 -13.40 -3.53 -4.07
CA PHE A 92 -12.72 -4.64 -4.73
C PHE A 92 -13.22 -4.85 -6.16
N GLY A 93 -14.52 -4.77 -6.40
CA GLY A 93 -15.09 -4.85 -7.74
C GLY A 93 -14.59 -3.72 -8.67
N ALA A 94 -14.56 -2.48 -8.18
CA ALA A 94 -14.01 -1.35 -8.91
C ALA A 94 -12.51 -1.52 -9.18
N ALA A 95 -11.73 -1.99 -8.20
CA ALA A 95 -10.32 -2.27 -8.38
C ALA A 95 -10.08 -3.38 -9.42
N ALA A 96 -10.90 -4.44 -9.40
CA ALA A 96 -10.84 -5.51 -10.38
C ALA A 96 -11.12 -5.00 -11.80
N LEU A 97 -12.10 -4.10 -11.97
CA LEU A 97 -12.37 -3.44 -13.25
C LEU A 97 -11.17 -2.61 -13.71
N VAL A 98 -10.56 -1.82 -12.82
CA VAL A 98 -9.35 -1.05 -13.15
C VAL A 98 -8.22 -1.98 -13.58
N ILE A 99 -7.96 -3.05 -12.85
CA ILE A 99 -6.91 -4.02 -13.19
C ILE A 99 -7.20 -4.70 -14.55
N ARG A 100 -8.49 -4.94 -14.86
CA ARG A 100 -8.92 -5.60 -16.10
C ARG A 100 -8.79 -4.73 -17.35
N PHE A 101 -8.99 -3.41 -17.23
CA PHE A 101 -9.09 -2.49 -18.36
C PHE A 101 -7.95 -1.46 -18.46
N VAL A 102 -7.24 -1.18 -17.37
CA VAL A 102 -6.19 -0.15 -17.33
C VAL A 102 -4.80 -0.81 -17.45
N PRO A 103 -3.90 -0.28 -18.32
CA PRO A 103 -2.53 -0.76 -18.42
C PRO A 103 -1.79 -0.71 -17.08
N LYS A 104 -0.98 -1.73 -16.78
CA LYS A 104 -0.22 -1.86 -15.51
C LYS A 104 0.45 -0.56 -15.02
N PRO A 105 1.12 0.24 -15.87
CA PRO A 105 1.79 1.47 -15.41
C PRO A 105 0.83 2.55 -14.89
N ALA A 106 -0.43 2.50 -15.32
CA ALA A 106 -1.48 3.46 -14.98
C ALA A 106 -2.44 2.96 -13.88
N GLN A 107 -2.35 1.68 -13.47
CA GLN A 107 -3.25 1.11 -12.45
C GLN A 107 -3.13 1.83 -11.11
N VAL A 108 -1.91 2.04 -10.60
CA VAL A 108 -1.71 2.67 -9.28
C VAL A 108 -2.30 4.09 -9.21
N PRO A 109 -2.01 5.02 -10.13
CA PRO A 109 -2.63 6.35 -10.10
C PRO A 109 -4.17 6.29 -10.15
N VAL A 110 -4.74 5.43 -11.01
CA VAL A 110 -6.19 5.31 -11.17
C VAL A 110 -6.86 4.73 -9.92
N LEU A 111 -6.25 3.72 -9.29
CA LEU A 111 -6.76 3.14 -8.03
C LEU A 111 -6.77 4.19 -6.90
N TRP A 112 -5.69 4.97 -6.75
CA TRP A 112 -5.62 6.04 -5.74
C TRP A 112 -6.62 7.16 -6.01
N ALA A 113 -6.76 7.59 -7.27
CA ALA A 113 -7.73 8.60 -7.66
C ALA A 113 -9.17 8.14 -7.39
N GLY A 114 -9.47 6.88 -7.74
CA GLY A 114 -10.76 6.25 -7.47
C GLY A 114 -11.08 6.15 -5.98
N ALA A 115 -10.16 5.62 -5.17
CA ALA A 115 -10.33 5.49 -3.72
C ALA A 115 -10.52 6.86 -3.04
N THR A 116 -9.70 7.84 -3.41
CA THR A 116 -9.81 9.21 -2.87
C THR A 116 -11.14 9.85 -3.27
N SER A 117 -11.57 9.67 -4.52
CA SER A 117 -12.86 10.15 -5.01
C SER A 117 -14.03 9.53 -4.24
N LEU A 118 -13.98 8.22 -3.99
CA LEU A 118 -15.01 7.50 -3.23
C LEU A 118 -15.17 8.08 -1.82
N ILE A 119 -14.06 8.22 -1.09
CA ILE A 119 -14.07 8.81 0.26
C ILE A 119 -14.63 10.23 0.22
N LEU A 120 -14.18 11.04 -0.74
CA LEU A 120 -14.61 12.43 -0.85
C LEU A 120 -16.11 12.55 -1.16
N ILE A 121 -16.65 11.69 -2.02
CA ILE A 121 -18.07 11.63 -2.34
C ILE A 121 -18.89 11.23 -1.11
N LEU A 122 -18.49 10.16 -0.41
CA LEU A 122 -19.18 9.69 0.80
C LEU A 122 -19.18 10.76 1.89
N TYR A 123 -18.05 11.41 2.12
CA TYR A 123 -17.94 12.51 3.08
C TYR A 123 -18.80 13.71 2.67
N SER A 124 -18.78 14.08 1.39
CA SER A 124 -19.53 15.22 0.87
C SER A 124 -21.04 14.99 0.83
N PHE A 125 -21.49 13.74 0.88
CA PHE A 125 -22.90 13.37 0.78
C PHE A 125 -23.78 14.10 1.81
N ALA A 126 -23.35 14.19 3.06
CA ALA A 126 -24.11 14.87 4.11
C ALA A 126 -24.30 16.37 3.81
N PHE A 127 -23.26 17.03 3.29
CA PHE A 127 -23.27 18.45 2.94
C PHE A 127 -24.14 18.72 1.71
N LEU A 128 -24.08 17.83 0.71
CA LEU A 128 -24.94 17.89 -0.48
C LEU A 128 -26.42 17.74 -0.12
N ARG A 129 -26.74 16.86 0.84
CA ARG A 129 -28.11 16.70 1.36
C ARG A 129 -28.54 17.85 2.27
N GLY A 130 -27.62 18.74 2.66
CA GLY A 130 -27.91 19.87 3.53
C GLY A 130 -28.22 19.46 4.96
N TYR A 131 -27.78 18.27 5.40
CA TYR A 131 -28.00 17.82 6.76
C TYR A 131 -27.35 18.80 7.76
N GLY A 132 -28.14 19.28 8.72
CA GLY A 132 -27.69 20.28 9.70
C GLY A 132 -27.84 21.74 9.23
N ARG A 133 -28.40 22.01 8.04
CA ARG A 133 -28.70 23.38 7.61
C ARG A 133 -29.81 23.97 8.47
N LYS A 134 -29.55 25.11 9.11
CA LYS A 134 -30.54 25.92 9.82
C LYS A 134 -30.61 27.29 9.17
N ALA A 135 -31.78 27.68 8.66
CA ALA A 135 -31.97 28.95 7.96
C ALA A 135 -31.65 30.18 8.84
N SER A 136 -31.77 30.04 10.16
CA SER A 136 -31.51 31.08 11.15
C SER A 136 -30.04 31.24 11.55
N VAL A 137 -29.14 30.38 11.09
CA VAL A 137 -27.72 30.42 11.47
C VAL A 137 -26.87 30.54 10.21
N PRO A 138 -26.12 31.65 10.02
CA PRO A 138 -25.13 31.76 8.95
C PRO A 138 -24.14 30.61 9.08
N SER A 139 -24.25 29.63 8.20
CA SER A 139 -23.47 28.39 8.25
C SER A 139 -22.68 28.23 6.96
N LEU A 140 -21.49 27.63 7.08
CA LEU A 140 -20.69 27.19 5.93
C LEU A 140 -21.50 26.26 5.00
N LEU A 141 -22.59 25.65 5.50
CA LEU A 141 -23.49 24.80 4.73
C LEU A 141 -24.26 25.52 3.60
N ASN A 142 -24.20 26.84 3.51
CA ASN A 142 -24.77 27.61 2.39
C ASN A 142 -23.84 27.71 1.16
N ARG A 143 -22.63 27.11 1.24
CA ARG A 143 -21.70 27.06 0.11
C ARG A 143 -22.22 26.12 -0.98
N ASN A 144 -21.85 26.37 -2.24
CA ASN A 144 -22.12 25.45 -3.34
C ASN A 144 -21.18 24.22 -3.25
N TYR A 145 -21.57 23.22 -2.44
CA TYR A 145 -20.81 21.99 -2.25
C TYR A 145 -20.72 21.14 -3.51
N SER A 146 -21.69 21.21 -4.41
CA SER A 146 -21.64 20.51 -5.69
C SER A 146 -20.47 21.02 -6.52
N LEU A 147 -20.31 22.34 -6.63
CA LEU A 147 -19.17 22.92 -7.34
C LEU A 147 -17.85 22.62 -6.64
N GLY A 148 -17.81 22.68 -5.31
CA GLY A 148 -16.62 22.32 -4.53
C GLY A 148 -16.18 20.87 -4.73
N LEU A 149 -17.13 19.93 -4.69
CA LEU A 149 -16.89 18.51 -4.93
C LEU A 149 -16.41 18.26 -6.36
N LEU A 150 -17.09 18.81 -7.36
CA LEU A 150 -16.69 18.67 -8.77
C LEU A 150 -15.29 19.24 -9.01
N SER A 151 -14.96 20.39 -8.42
CA SER A 151 -13.64 21.00 -8.53
C SER A 151 -12.56 20.11 -7.90
N ALA A 152 -12.83 19.54 -6.72
CA ALA A 152 -11.89 18.65 -6.04
C ALA A 152 -11.70 17.32 -6.79
N LEU A 153 -12.77 16.73 -7.30
CA LEU A 153 -12.70 15.55 -8.16
C LEU A 153 -11.90 15.85 -9.43
N GLY A 154 -12.16 16.99 -10.09
CA GLY A 154 -11.40 17.44 -11.25
C GLY A 154 -9.91 17.56 -10.95
N ALA A 155 -9.53 18.13 -9.81
CA ALA A 155 -8.13 18.24 -9.38
C ALA A 155 -7.48 16.87 -9.14
N ILE A 156 -8.17 15.96 -8.43
CA ILE A 156 -7.70 14.59 -8.18
C ILE A 156 -7.40 13.87 -9.50
N TRP A 157 -8.34 13.91 -10.45
CA TRP A 157 -8.20 13.23 -11.73
C TRP A 157 -7.19 13.91 -12.65
N ALA A 158 -7.02 15.23 -12.58
CA ALA A 158 -5.96 15.94 -13.29
C ALA A 158 -4.57 15.48 -12.80
N ILE A 159 -4.36 15.40 -11.49
CA ILE A 159 -3.11 14.89 -10.90
C ILE A 159 -2.87 13.43 -11.32
N ALA A 160 -3.91 12.59 -11.27
CA ALA A 160 -3.82 11.20 -11.68
C ALA A 160 -3.46 11.05 -13.17
N ALA A 161 -4.05 11.88 -14.04
CA ALA A 161 -3.76 11.90 -15.47
C ALA A 161 -2.29 12.27 -15.76
N VAL A 162 -1.77 13.31 -15.07
CA VAL A 162 -0.35 13.68 -15.15
C VAL A 162 0.53 12.52 -14.69
N TRP A 163 0.19 11.89 -13.57
CA TRP A 163 0.96 10.76 -13.04
C TRP A 163 0.95 9.55 -14.00
N CYS A 164 -0.20 9.22 -14.58
CA CYS A 164 -0.33 8.21 -15.62
C CYS A 164 0.56 8.53 -16.83
N ALA A 165 0.53 9.77 -17.32
CA ALA A 165 1.32 10.19 -18.47
C ALA A 165 2.82 10.02 -18.20
N VAL A 166 3.31 10.44 -17.03
CA VAL A 166 4.72 10.26 -16.63
C VAL A 166 5.10 8.77 -16.58
N ARG A 167 4.27 7.92 -15.98
CA ARG A 167 4.54 6.47 -15.86
C ARG A 167 4.55 5.77 -17.21
N LEU A 168 3.59 6.10 -18.09
CA LEU A 168 3.49 5.52 -19.42
C LEU A 168 4.68 5.92 -20.30
N ARG A 169 5.11 7.19 -20.24
CA ARG A 169 6.31 7.66 -20.96
C ARG A 169 7.58 6.95 -20.49
N ALA A 170 7.77 6.83 -19.18
CA ALA A 170 8.93 6.14 -18.62
C ALA A 170 9.03 4.66 -19.06
N VAL A 171 7.88 3.98 -19.21
CA VAL A 171 7.87 2.60 -19.71
C VAL A 171 8.19 2.53 -21.20
N ALA A 172 7.66 3.46 -22.01
CA ALA A 172 7.96 3.53 -23.43
C ALA A 172 9.47 3.78 -23.67
N GLU A 173 10.08 4.72 -22.95
CA GLU A 173 11.51 5.01 -23.04
C GLU A 173 12.38 3.81 -22.67
N ARG A 174 12.02 3.07 -21.60
CA ARG A 174 12.73 1.84 -21.22
C ARG A 174 12.67 0.75 -22.29
N ASN A 175 11.53 0.62 -22.97
CA ASN A 175 11.37 -0.38 -24.03
C ASN A 175 12.22 -0.04 -25.27
N ASN A 176 12.42 1.24 -25.55
CA ASN A 176 13.26 1.70 -26.67
C ASN A 176 14.77 1.51 -26.41
N LEU A 177 15.20 1.42 -25.15
CA LEU A 177 16.61 1.26 -24.75
C LEU A 177 17.01 -0.20 -24.53
N ALA A 178 16.07 -1.14 -24.59
CA ALA A 178 16.37 -2.56 -24.42
C ALA A 178 17.24 -3.03 -25.60
N PRO A 179 18.45 -3.58 -25.35
CA PRO A 179 19.27 -4.15 -26.42
C PRO A 179 18.48 -5.23 -27.17
N GLU A 180 18.54 -5.22 -28.49
CA GLU A 180 18.05 -6.33 -29.32
C GLU A 180 18.63 -7.66 -28.79
N PRO A 181 17.80 -8.70 -28.59
CA PRO A 181 18.31 -9.98 -28.14
C PRO A 181 19.37 -10.48 -29.14
N PRO A 182 20.48 -11.07 -28.65
CA PRO A 182 21.51 -11.59 -29.54
C PRO A 182 20.88 -12.60 -30.50
N PRO A 183 21.30 -12.62 -31.78
CA PRO A 183 20.71 -13.52 -32.77
C PRO A 183 20.79 -14.96 -32.26
N ALA A 184 19.67 -15.68 -32.35
CA ALA A 184 19.62 -17.09 -31.98
C ALA A 184 20.69 -17.83 -32.80
N THR A 185 21.71 -18.34 -32.14
CA THR A 185 22.69 -19.21 -32.76
C THR A 185 21.97 -20.49 -33.16
N GLU A 186 21.70 -20.64 -34.46
CA GLU A 186 21.27 -21.93 -35.03
C GLU A 186 22.36 -22.96 -34.74
N THR A 187 22.04 -23.98 -33.95
CA THR A 187 22.86 -25.17 -33.69
C THR A 187 22.23 -26.39 -34.31
#